data_AF-A0A7J2QZW8-F1
#
_entry.id   AF-A0A7J2QZW8-F1
#
_cell.length_a   1.000
_cell.length_b   1.000
_cell.length_c   1.000
_cell.angle_alpha   90.00
_cell.angle_beta   90.00
_cell.angle_gamma   90.00
#
_symmetry.space_group_name_H-M   'P 1'
#
loop_
_entity.id
_entity.type
_entity.pdbx_description
1 polymer ?
#
loop_
_entity_poly.entity_id
_entity_poly.type
_entity_poly.pdbx_seq_one_letter_code
_entity_poly.pdbx_strand_id
1 'polypeptide(L)'
;MAKNPALNIPLKKYLEEVKDQVNLLWKLPTFINWREGQKLKAEDLIVINNSFLLRTDKKTSKNERYLCLKMKDDETYEIMIVRKKINTDFKKISSKSKESYELTNIEEEINEQFNELGKLVFILIGKKTHEEIIKKEIYHKSLKKITWDLSINKSFILDKANLSIKDPYSIGFLPSLYQFLSDNGIDSATIEKLSNKIEKGIKFLKKKAKTILEIPENNDFEDETLLSNFYKSIDSELKNYEE
;
A
#
# COMPACT_ATOMS: atom_id res chain seq x y z
N MET A 1 -0.96 -23.43 -14.13
CA MET A 1 -1.07 -22.63 -12.90
C MET A 1 -0.16 -23.25 -11.86
N ALA A 2 1.05 -22.72 -11.69
CA ALA A 2 1.95 -23.19 -10.66
C ALA A 2 1.35 -22.83 -9.30
N LYS A 3 1.18 -23.81 -8.41
CA LYS A 3 0.82 -23.57 -7.02
C LYS A 3 1.97 -22.75 -6.42
N ASN A 4 1.67 -21.50 -6.07
CA ASN A 4 2.60 -20.64 -5.34
C ASN A 4 3.06 -21.42 -4.12
N PRO A 5 4.37 -21.68 -3.92
CA PRO A 5 4.83 -22.35 -2.71
C PRO A 5 4.42 -21.45 -1.55
N ALA A 6 3.41 -21.87 -0.79
CA ALA A 6 2.97 -21.14 0.38
C ALA A 6 4.22 -20.88 1.22
N LEU A 7 4.51 -19.61 1.48
CA LEU A 7 5.49 -19.24 2.50
C LEU A 7 5.18 -20.12 3.71
N ASN A 8 6.17 -20.89 4.16
CA ASN A 8 6.03 -21.75 5.32
C ASN A 8 6.05 -20.83 6.56
N ILE A 9 4.96 -20.07 6.71
CA ILE A 9 4.75 -19.14 7.80
C ILE A 9 4.68 -20.01 9.05
N PRO A 10 5.45 -19.70 10.12
CA PRO A 10 5.29 -20.38 11.39
C PRO A 10 4.02 -19.86 12.07
N LEU A 11 2.87 -19.99 11.41
CA LEU A 11 1.55 -19.51 11.81
C LEU A 11 1.22 -19.99 13.22
N LYS A 12 1.54 -21.24 13.51
CA LYS A 12 1.43 -21.83 14.83
C LYS A 12 2.20 -21.03 15.88
N LYS A 13 3.45 -20.62 15.61
CA LYS A 13 4.25 -19.83 16.54
C LYS A 13 3.58 -18.49 16.84
N TYR A 14 3.12 -17.76 15.81
CA TYR A 14 2.46 -16.46 16.01
C TYR A 14 1.12 -16.57 16.72
N LEU A 15 0.34 -17.61 16.42
CA LEU A 15 -0.91 -17.89 17.15
C LEU A 15 -0.66 -18.17 18.62
N GLU A 16 0.36 -18.97 18.95
CA GLU A 16 0.74 -19.22 20.34
C GLU A 16 1.24 -17.95 21.03
N GLU A 17 2.06 -17.12 20.36
CA GLU A 17 2.49 -15.83 20.91
C GLU A 17 1.29 -14.90 21.21
N VAL A 18 0.31 -14.82 20.31
CA VAL A 18 -0.91 -14.03 20.57
C VAL A 18 -1.71 -14.60 21.73
N LYS A 19 -1.89 -15.92 21.80
CA LYS A 19 -2.57 -16.57 22.94
C LYS A 19 -1.86 -16.27 24.25
N ASP A 20 -0.53 -16.35 24.29
CA ASP A 20 0.26 -16.07 25.48
C ASP A 20 0.08 -14.62 25.95
N GLN A 21 0.11 -13.65 25.02
CA GLN A 21 -0.12 -12.25 25.34
C GLN A 21 -1.55 -11.99 25.83
N VAL A 22 -2.56 -12.64 25.22
CA VAL A 22 -3.95 -12.54 25.68
C VAL A 22 -4.13 -13.19 27.05
N ASN A 23 -3.49 -14.34 27.31
CA ASN A 23 -3.50 -15.00 28.61
C ASN A 23 -2.82 -14.16 29.69
N LEU A 24 -1.75 -13.45 29.34
CA LEU A 24 -1.12 -12.48 30.23
C LEU A 24 -2.08 -11.35 30.55
N LEU A 25 -2.71 -10.75 29.52
CA LEU A 25 -3.72 -9.70 29.68
C LEU A 25 -4.89 -10.16 30.56
N TRP A 26 -5.35 -11.40 30.38
CA TRP A 26 -6.46 -11.99 31.15
C TRP A 26 -6.21 -11.98 32.67
N LYS A 27 -4.93 -12.08 33.05
CA LYS A 27 -4.44 -12.10 34.43
C LYS A 27 -4.03 -10.73 34.96
N LEU A 28 -4.03 -9.68 34.14
CA LEU A 28 -3.65 -8.35 34.59
C LEU A 28 -4.72 -7.77 35.53
N PRO A 29 -4.35 -7.26 36.72
CA PRO A 29 -5.31 -6.69 37.67
C PRO A 29 -6.21 -5.60 37.07
N THR A 30 -5.65 -4.76 36.19
CA THR A 30 -6.39 -3.70 35.49
C THR A 30 -7.51 -4.26 34.62
N PHE A 31 -7.23 -5.36 33.92
CA PHE A 31 -8.20 -6.02 33.06
C PHE A 31 -9.23 -6.83 33.88
N ILE A 32 -8.81 -7.50 34.95
CA ILE A 32 -9.72 -8.19 35.89
C ILE A 32 -10.73 -7.20 36.48
N ASN A 33 -10.26 -6.12 37.09
CA ASN A 33 -11.11 -5.09 37.68
C ASN A 33 -12.07 -4.48 36.65
N TRP A 34 -11.59 -4.26 35.42
CA TRP A 34 -12.45 -3.78 34.34
C TRP A 34 -13.55 -4.80 34.01
N ARG A 35 -13.21 -6.09 33.83
CA ARG A 35 -14.14 -7.17 33.46
C ARG A 35 -15.22 -7.40 34.52
N GLU A 36 -14.86 -7.39 35.80
CA GLU A 36 -15.81 -7.56 36.91
C GLU A 36 -16.95 -6.52 36.85
N GLY A 37 -16.65 -5.32 36.38
CA GLY A 37 -17.64 -4.26 36.16
C GLY A 37 -18.55 -4.44 34.94
N GLN A 38 -18.23 -5.33 33.99
CA GLN A 38 -18.90 -5.39 32.68
C GLN A 38 -20.05 -6.41 32.56
N LYS A 39 -20.28 -7.28 33.56
CA LYS A 39 -21.28 -8.38 33.51
C LYS A 39 -21.26 -9.11 32.16
N LEU A 40 -20.15 -9.78 31.86
CA LEU A 40 -19.94 -10.48 30.59
C LEU A 40 -20.94 -11.63 30.42
N LYS A 41 -21.32 -11.90 29.17
CA LYS A 41 -22.19 -13.00 28.78
C LYS A 41 -21.60 -13.70 27.56
N ALA A 42 -22.04 -14.94 27.33
CA ALA A 42 -21.79 -15.62 26.07
C ALA A 42 -22.13 -14.71 24.87
N GLU A 43 -21.29 -14.77 23.85
CA GLU A 43 -21.34 -13.98 22.63
C GLU A 43 -21.09 -12.46 22.80
N ASP A 44 -20.82 -11.97 24.01
CA ASP A 44 -20.26 -10.61 24.15
C ASP A 44 -18.86 -10.56 23.55
N LEU A 45 -18.46 -9.38 23.07
CA LEU A 45 -17.12 -9.14 22.54
C LEU A 45 -16.35 -8.20 23.46
N ILE A 46 -15.09 -8.50 23.71
CA ILE A 46 -14.14 -7.61 24.36
C ILE A 46 -13.13 -7.16 23.32
N VAL A 47 -13.17 -5.88 22.94
CA VAL A 47 -12.23 -5.30 22.00
C VAL A 47 -11.06 -4.69 22.77
N ILE A 48 -9.85 -5.04 22.37
CA ILE A 48 -8.60 -4.61 23.00
C ILE A 48 -7.91 -3.60 22.09
N ASN A 49 -7.47 -2.49 22.66
CA ASN A 49 -6.85 -1.41 21.89
C ASN A 49 -5.40 -1.73 21.54
N ASN A 50 -5.09 -1.68 20.24
CA ASN A 50 -3.75 -1.91 19.71
C ASN A 50 -2.68 -0.94 20.23
N SER A 51 -3.08 0.19 20.84
CA SER A 51 -2.17 1.21 21.36
C SER A 51 -1.68 0.94 22.79
N PHE A 52 -2.05 -0.17 23.42
CA PHE A 52 -1.69 -0.45 24.81
C PHE A 52 -0.17 -0.64 25.04
N LEU A 53 0.59 -0.99 24.00
CA LEU A 53 1.99 -1.47 24.17
C LEU A 53 3.09 -0.48 23.81
N LEU A 54 2.87 0.54 22.96
CA LEU A 54 3.96 1.40 22.48
C LEU A 54 3.47 2.82 22.15
N ARG A 55 3.83 3.80 22.99
CA ARG A 55 3.77 5.22 22.62
C ARG A 55 5.07 5.93 23.03
N THR A 56 5.96 6.03 22.06
CA THR A 56 6.99 7.08 21.98
C THR A 56 6.61 8.00 20.82
N ASP A 57 6.04 9.17 21.15
CA ASP A 57 5.92 10.45 20.41
C ASP A 57 5.65 10.51 18.88
N LYS A 58 5.35 9.39 18.20
CA LYS A 58 5.06 9.37 16.77
C LYS A 58 3.56 9.27 16.50
N LYS A 59 3.02 10.19 15.69
CA LYS A 59 1.65 10.11 15.16
C LYS A 59 1.56 8.95 14.16
N THR A 60 1.03 7.81 14.59
CA THR A 60 0.72 6.68 13.70
C THR A 60 -0.74 6.72 13.25
N SER A 61 -1.01 6.26 12.03
CA SER A 61 -2.38 5.95 11.62
C SER A 61 -2.84 4.71 12.39
N LYS A 62 -3.96 4.81 13.10
CA LYS A 62 -4.52 3.67 13.83
C LYS A 62 -5.00 2.62 12.82
N ASN A 63 -4.54 1.37 12.97
CA ASN A 63 -5.09 0.22 12.24
C ASN A 63 -6.59 0.07 12.58
N GLU A 64 -7.39 -0.36 11.60
CA GLU A 64 -8.83 -0.61 11.75
C GLU A 64 -9.13 -1.99 12.31
N ARG A 65 -8.17 -2.91 12.26
CA ARG A 65 -8.24 -4.28 12.81
C ARG A 65 -7.83 -4.26 14.27
N TYR A 66 -8.71 -4.71 15.16
CA TYR A 66 -8.47 -4.78 16.60
C TYR A 66 -8.59 -6.23 17.07
N LEU A 67 -7.77 -6.59 18.04
CA LEU A 67 -7.90 -7.87 18.72
C LEU A 67 -9.21 -7.90 19.52
N CYS A 68 -9.93 -9.01 19.40
CA CYS A 68 -11.25 -9.19 19.98
C CYS A 68 -11.32 -10.54 20.70
N LEU A 69 -11.86 -10.56 21.91
CA LEU A 69 -12.18 -11.79 22.61
C LEU A 69 -13.68 -11.99 22.51
N LYS A 70 -14.10 -13.01 21.76
CA LYS A 70 -15.49 -13.44 21.70
C LYS A 70 -15.76 -14.38 22.86
N MET A 71 -16.57 -13.95 23.81
CA MET A 71 -16.90 -14.71 25.00
C MET A 71 -17.72 -15.95 24.64
N LYS A 72 -17.29 -17.13 25.11
CA LYS A 72 -18.09 -18.37 25.03
C LYS A 72 -18.98 -18.49 26.28
N ASP A 73 -18.46 -18.08 27.42
CA ASP A 73 -19.15 -17.91 28.69
C ASP A 73 -18.56 -16.67 29.42
N ASP A 74 -18.61 -16.61 30.75
CA ASP A 74 -18.05 -15.51 31.54
C ASP A 74 -16.52 -15.59 31.74
N GLU A 75 -15.91 -16.76 31.55
CA GLU A 75 -14.49 -17.01 31.80
C GLU A 75 -13.69 -17.46 30.58
N THR A 76 -14.35 -18.01 29.56
CA THR A 76 -13.74 -18.58 28.38
C THR A 76 -14.06 -17.78 27.13
N TYR A 77 -13.10 -17.73 26.21
CA TYR A 77 -13.17 -16.88 25.04
C TYR A 77 -12.52 -17.53 23.82
N GLU A 78 -12.85 -16.99 22.66
CA GLU A 78 -12.18 -17.22 21.38
C GLU A 78 -11.51 -15.92 20.92
N ILE A 79 -10.29 -16.02 20.41
CA ILE A 79 -9.57 -14.87 19.89
C ILE A 79 -9.99 -14.65 18.43
N MET A 80 -10.48 -13.46 18.16
CA MET A 80 -10.95 -13.00 16.85
C MET A 80 -10.37 -11.63 16.54
N ILE A 81 -10.58 -11.19 15.30
CA ILE A 81 -10.29 -9.83 14.85
C ILE A 81 -11.62 -9.12 14.57
N VAL A 82 -11.73 -7.88 14.99
CA VAL A 82 -12.88 -7.02 14.72
C VAL A 82 -12.44 -5.72 14.05
N ARG A 83 -13.19 -5.28 13.05
CA ARG A 83 -12.96 -3.99 12.39
C ARG A 83 -13.68 -2.86 13.12
N LYS A 84 -13.16 -2.48 14.29
CA LYS A 84 -13.77 -1.43 15.13
C LYS A 84 -12.75 -0.58 15.87
N LYS A 85 -12.67 0.69 15.47
CA LYS A 85 -11.90 1.68 16.21
C LYS A 85 -12.45 1.88 17.63
N ILE A 86 -11.56 1.77 18.60
CA ILE A 86 -11.81 2.14 19.99
C ILE A 86 -10.77 3.16 20.48
N ASN A 87 -11.15 3.94 21.47
CA ASN A 87 -10.33 4.98 22.10
C ASN A 87 -10.04 4.72 23.59
N THR A 88 -10.71 3.74 24.18
CA THR A 88 -10.41 3.18 25.51
C THR A 88 -9.47 1.98 25.36
N ASP A 89 -8.87 1.51 26.46
CA ASP A 89 -8.00 0.33 26.43
C ASP A 89 -8.78 -0.95 26.13
N PHE A 90 -9.96 -1.06 26.75
CA PHE A 90 -10.89 -2.17 26.57
C PHE A 90 -12.28 -1.63 26.28
N LYS A 91 -13.05 -2.37 25.47
CA LYS A 91 -14.46 -2.05 25.22
C LYS A 91 -15.29 -3.32 25.12
N LYS A 92 -16.34 -3.42 25.94
CA LYS A 92 -17.38 -4.43 25.79
C LYS A 92 -18.33 -4.03 24.66
N ILE A 93 -18.63 -4.96 23.78
CA ILE A 93 -19.72 -4.90 22.82
C ILE A 93 -20.68 -6.02 23.18
N SER A 94 -21.95 -5.67 23.39
CA SER A 94 -22.94 -6.66 23.77
C SER A 94 -23.28 -7.61 22.61
N SER A 95 -23.63 -8.84 22.92
CA SER A 95 -24.07 -9.84 21.94
C SER A 95 -25.22 -9.37 21.04
N LYS A 96 -26.11 -8.50 21.54
CA LYS A 96 -27.20 -7.87 20.78
C LYS A 96 -26.74 -6.93 19.66
N SER A 97 -25.52 -6.40 19.79
CA SER A 97 -24.94 -5.43 18.86
C SER A 97 -23.84 -6.06 17.98
N LYS A 98 -23.57 -7.37 18.13
CA LYS A 98 -22.45 -8.04 17.46
C LYS A 98 -22.60 -8.09 15.94
N GLU A 99 -23.84 -8.20 15.45
CA GLU A 99 -24.16 -8.36 14.01
C GLU A 99 -23.74 -7.14 13.18
N SER A 100 -23.51 -5.99 13.82
CA SER A 100 -23.01 -4.78 13.16
C SER A 100 -21.50 -4.78 12.92
N TYR A 101 -20.79 -5.86 13.27
CA TYR A 101 -19.34 -5.94 13.20
C TYR A 101 -18.88 -7.14 12.38
N GLU A 102 -17.93 -6.90 11.48
CA GLU A 102 -17.20 -7.96 10.79
C GLU A 102 -16.21 -8.59 11.78
N LEU A 103 -16.39 -9.90 12.01
CA LEU A 103 -15.50 -10.72 12.80
C LEU A 103 -14.76 -11.69 11.88
N THR A 104 -13.46 -11.80 12.07
CA THR A 104 -12.59 -12.70 11.29
C THR A 104 -11.79 -13.56 12.26
N ASN A 105 -11.55 -14.81 11.89
CA ASN A 105 -10.67 -15.67 12.68
C ASN A 105 -9.24 -15.10 12.64
N ILE A 106 -8.53 -15.14 13.77
CA ILE A 106 -7.17 -14.61 13.85
C ILE A 106 -6.20 -15.34 12.90
N GLU A 107 -6.40 -16.63 12.65
CA GLU A 107 -5.60 -17.41 11.71
C GLU A 107 -5.77 -16.92 10.27
N GLU A 108 -7.00 -16.68 9.86
CA GLU A 108 -7.33 -16.12 8.54
C GLU A 108 -6.73 -14.73 8.38
N GLU A 109 -6.87 -13.86 9.38
CA GLU A 109 -6.33 -12.50 9.33
C GLU A 109 -4.79 -12.51 9.30
N ILE A 110 -4.13 -13.35 10.10
CA ILE A 110 -2.66 -13.48 10.06
C ILE A 110 -2.23 -13.90 8.65
N ASN A 111 -2.87 -14.91 8.06
CA ASN A 111 -2.56 -15.35 6.70
C ASN A 111 -2.80 -14.25 5.66
N GLU A 112 -3.90 -13.50 5.75
CA GLU A 112 -4.17 -12.34 4.89
C GLU A 112 -3.05 -11.31 5.00
N GLN A 113 -2.70 -10.89 6.23
CA GLN A 113 -1.64 -9.90 6.46
C GLN A 113 -0.27 -10.38 5.99
N PHE A 114 0.08 -11.65 6.19
CA PHE A 114 1.32 -12.21 5.68
C PHE A 114 1.35 -12.26 4.16
N ASN A 115 0.23 -12.57 3.50
CA ASN A 115 0.15 -12.51 2.04
C ASN A 115 0.37 -11.08 1.53
N GLU A 116 -0.20 -10.07 2.22
CA GLU A 116 0.07 -8.66 1.89
C GLU A 116 1.54 -8.27 2.14
N LEU A 117 2.14 -8.74 3.24
CA LEU A 117 3.56 -8.53 3.51
C LEU A 117 4.45 -9.17 2.45
N GLY A 118 4.12 -10.39 2.02
CA GLY A 118 4.79 -11.09 0.94
C GLY A 118 4.77 -10.27 -0.35
N LYS A 119 3.65 -9.64 -0.71
CA LYS A 119 3.58 -8.74 -1.87
C LYS A 119 4.54 -7.57 -1.75
N LEU A 120 4.68 -6.96 -0.57
CA LEU A 120 5.64 -5.87 -0.36
C LEU A 120 7.07 -6.36 -0.55
N VAL A 121 7.42 -7.52 -0.01
CA VAL A 121 8.74 -8.13 -0.21
C VAL A 121 8.99 -8.37 -1.71
N PHE A 122 8.03 -8.96 -2.42
CA PHE A 122 8.12 -9.19 -3.86
C PHE A 122 8.24 -7.89 -4.67
N ILE A 123 7.59 -6.80 -4.24
CA ILE A 123 7.79 -5.49 -4.85
C ILE A 123 9.22 -5.01 -4.63
N LEU A 124 9.75 -5.10 -3.41
CA LEU A 124 11.09 -4.60 -3.09
C LEU A 124 12.20 -5.36 -3.81
N ILE A 125 12.09 -6.69 -3.91
CA ILE A 125 13.10 -7.53 -4.58
C ILE A 125 12.84 -7.69 -6.08
N GLY A 126 11.68 -7.25 -6.57
CA GLY A 126 11.30 -7.37 -7.96
C GLY A 126 12.17 -6.51 -8.87
N LYS A 127 12.64 -7.09 -9.97
CA LYS A 127 13.28 -6.38 -11.07
C LYS A 127 12.23 -5.93 -12.07
N LYS A 128 12.35 -4.70 -12.56
CA LYS A 128 11.49 -4.19 -13.63
C LYS A 128 11.89 -4.85 -14.95
N THR A 129 10.98 -5.60 -15.57
CA THR A 129 11.29 -6.35 -16.81
C THR A 129 10.73 -5.74 -18.07
N HIS A 130 9.61 -5.03 -17.97
CA HIS A 130 8.94 -4.47 -19.13
C HIS A 130 8.56 -3.02 -18.91
N GLU A 131 8.91 -2.20 -19.90
CA GLU A 131 8.45 -0.84 -20.04
C GLU A 131 7.27 -0.84 -21.01
N GLU A 132 6.05 -0.89 -20.48
CA GLU A 132 4.86 -0.88 -21.31
C GLU A 132 4.74 0.49 -22.01
N ILE A 133 4.62 0.48 -23.34
CA ILE A 133 4.34 1.69 -24.11
C ILE A 133 2.84 1.98 -24.00
N ILE A 134 2.48 3.00 -23.23
CA ILE A 134 1.08 3.35 -22.96
C ILE A 134 0.64 4.48 -23.89
N LYS A 135 -0.52 4.33 -24.52
CA LYS A 135 -1.00 5.28 -25.54
C LYS A 135 -2.38 5.82 -25.20
N LYS A 136 -2.63 7.08 -25.55
CA LYS A 136 -3.94 7.73 -25.43
C LYS A 136 -4.21 8.65 -26.62
N GLU A 137 -5.33 8.42 -27.29
CA GLU A 137 -5.84 9.30 -28.33
C GLU A 137 -6.43 10.59 -27.72
N ILE A 138 -6.10 11.73 -28.33
CA ILE A 138 -6.52 13.10 -28.01
C ILE A 138 -7.47 13.68 -29.09
N TYR A 139 -7.42 13.14 -30.31
CA TYR A 139 -8.27 13.54 -31.44
C TYR A 139 -8.29 15.05 -31.67
N HIS A 140 -7.12 15.66 -31.85
CA HIS A 140 -6.97 17.05 -32.30
C HIS A 140 -6.12 17.12 -33.57
N LYS A 141 -6.35 18.14 -34.42
CA LYS A 141 -5.64 18.29 -35.71
C LYS A 141 -4.12 18.33 -35.53
N SER A 142 -3.65 19.11 -34.54
CA SER A 142 -2.23 19.30 -34.23
C SER A 142 -1.66 18.23 -33.29
N LEU A 143 -2.52 17.48 -32.59
CA LEU A 143 -2.08 16.44 -31.66
C LEU A 143 -3.13 15.32 -31.59
N LYS A 144 -2.84 14.21 -32.24
CA LYS A 144 -3.74 13.06 -32.34
C LYS A 144 -3.60 12.12 -31.15
N LYS A 145 -2.36 11.90 -30.68
CA LYS A 145 -2.06 10.87 -29.68
C LYS A 145 -0.91 11.30 -28.75
N ILE A 146 -0.99 10.88 -27.49
CA ILE A 146 0.14 10.89 -26.55
C ILE A 146 0.55 9.46 -26.23
N THR A 147 1.86 9.22 -26.26
CA THR A 147 2.49 7.94 -25.94
C THR A 147 3.47 8.16 -24.79
N TRP A 148 3.40 7.34 -23.74
CA TRP A 148 4.47 7.21 -22.77
C TRP A 148 5.37 6.07 -23.24
N ASP A 149 6.62 6.41 -23.56
CA ASP A 149 7.63 5.49 -24.05
C ASP A 149 8.96 5.81 -23.36
N LEU A 150 9.44 4.90 -22.52
CA LEU A 150 10.68 5.09 -21.76
C LEU A 150 11.94 4.81 -22.61
N SER A 151 11.79 4.14 -23.76
CA SER A 151 12.90 3.78 -24.65
C SER A 151 13.45 4.96 -25.46
N ILE A 152 12.73 6.09 -25.49
CA ILE A 152 13.16 7.26 -26.25
C ILE A 152 14.36 7.95 -25.59
N ASN A 153 15.24 8.52 -26.42
CA ASN A 153 16.47 9.17 -25.96
C ASN A 153 16.29 10.65 -25.56
N LYS A 154 15.14 11.26 -25.85
CA LYS A 154 14.80 12.66 -25.53
C LYS A 154 13.59 12.71 -24.59
N SER A 155 13.44 13.78 -23.82
CA SER A 155 12.27 13.96 -22.94
C SER A 155 10.94 13.95 -23.71
N PHE A 156 10.95 14.52 -24.93
CA PHE A 156 9.81 14.61 -25.82
C PHE A 156 10.22 14.33 -27.27
N ILE A 157 9.36 13.65 -28.02
CA ILE A 157 9.46 13.50 -29.47
C ILE A 157 8.09 13.81 -30.05
N LEU A 158 8.03 14.71 -31.03
CA LEU A 158 6.82 14.99 -31.81
C LEU A 158 7.03 14.48 -33.24
N ASP A 159 6.36 13.38 -33.59
CA ASP A 159 6.31 12.89 -34.97
C ASP A 159 4.92 13.13 -35.56
N LYS A 160 4.87 14.09 -36.49
CA LYS A 160 3.65 14.61 -37.13
C LYS A 160 2.66 15.18 -36.11
N ALA A 161 1.84 14.33 -35.53
CA ALA A 161 0.83 14.67 -34.53
C ALA A 161 0.80 13.63 -33.38
N ASN A 162 1.86 12.85 -33.21
CA ASN A 162 2.03 11.91 -32.12
C ASN A 162 3.12 12.44 -31.19
N LEU A 163 2.74 12.74 -29.94
CA LEU A 163 3.68 13.13 -28.91
C LEU A 163 4.12 11.88 -28.13
N SER A 164 5.40 11.59 -28.12
CA SER A 164 6.02 10.59 -27.26
C SER A 164 6.73 11.28 -26.10
N ILE A 165 6.54 10.74 -24.89
CA ILE A 165 6.97 11.32 -23.63
C ILE A 165 7.78 10.28 -22.87
N LYS A 166 8.97 10.66 -22.39
CA LYS A 166 9.84 9.76 -21.64
C LYS A 166 9.41 9.64 -20.18
N ASP A 167 9.37 10.76 -19.47
CA ASP A 167 9.07 10.78 -18.03
C ASP A 167 8.01 11.86 -17.71
N PRO A 168 6.74 11.47 -17.49
CA PRO A 168 5.69 12.41 -17.12
C PRO A 168 5.73 12.82 -15.64
N TYR A 169 6.66 12.31 -14.83
CA TYR A 169 6.79 12.61 -13.39
C TYR A 169 7.88 13.64 -13.09
N SER A 170 8.68 14.03 -14.08
CA SER A 170 9.75 15.00 -13.88
C SER A 170 9.23 16.34 -13.32
N ILE A 171 10.02 16.98 -12.48
CA ILE A 171 9.71 18.33 -11.98
C ILE A 171 9.70 19.29 -13.19
N GLY A 172 8.76 20.22 -13.23
CA GLY A 172 8.64 21.18 -14.34
C GLY A 172 8.14 20.59 -15.66
N PHE A 173 7.65 19.34 -15.65
CA PHE A 173 7.24 18.61 -16.84
C PHE A 173 6.29 19.39 -17.78
N LEU A 174 5.19 19.94 -17.25
CA LEU A 174 4.18 20.63 -18.07
C LEU A 174 4.73 21.90 -18.73
N PRO A 175 5.40 22.82 -18.00
CA PRO A 175 6.10 23.95 -18.61
C PRO A 175 7.06 23.53 -19.73
N SER A 176 7.92 22.53 -19.48
CA SER A 176 8.88 22.05 -20.48
C SER A 176 8.19 21.43 -21.70
N LEU A 177 7.09 20.72 -21.51
CA LEU A 177 6.29 20.17 -22.60
C LEU A 177 5.67 21.29 -23.46
N TYR A 178 5.08 22.30 -22.84
CA TYR A 178 4.46 23.41 -23.59
C TYR A 178 5.51 24.23 -24.35
N GLN A 179 6.68 24.48 -23.75
CA GLN A 179 7.80 25.09 -24.47
C GLN A 179 8.20 24.23 -25.68
N PHE A 180 8.37 22.91 -25.48
CA PHE A 180 8.70 22.00 -26.57
C PHE A 180 7.67 22.02 -27.71
N LEU A 181 6.37 22.05 -27.41
CA LEU A 181 5.33 22.13 -28.43
C LEU A 181 5.38 23.46 -29.19
N SER A 182 5.66 24.57 -28.48
CA SER A 182 5.86 25.89 -29.10
C SER A 182 7.05 25.88 -30.05
N ASP A 183 8.19 25.33 -29.61
CA ASP A 183 9.41 25.22 -30.41
C ASP A 183 9.23 24.35 -31.67
N ASN A 184 8.23 23.44 -31.65
CA ASN A 184 7.86 22.59 -32.77
C ASN A 184 6.67 23.16 -33.60
N GLY A 185 6.39 24.46 -33.49
CA GLY A 185 5.47 25.17 -34.37
C GLY A 185 3.99 25.05 -34.02
N ILE A 186 3.65 24.60 -32.81
CA ILE A 186 2.27 24.69 -32.29
C ILE A 186 2.10 26.04 -31.62
N ASP A 187 1.22 26.88 -32.16
CA ASP A 187 0.98 28.21 -31.65
C ASP A 187 0.36 28.20 -30.23
N SER A 188 0.59 29.27 -29.48
CA SER A 188 0.14 29.40 -28.08
C SER A 188 -1.36 29.23 -27.91
N ALA A 189 -2.19 29.72 -28.85
CA ALA A 189 -3.64 29.60 -28.76
C ALA A 189 -4.09 28.13 -28.97
N THR A 190 -3.39 27.39 -29.83
CA THR A 190 -3.59 25.95 -29.99
C THR A 190 -3.13 25.17 -28.75
N ILE A 191 -1.99 25.53 -28.14
CA ILE A 191 -1.52 24.90 -26.89
C ILE A 191 -2.55 25.10 -25.77
N GLU A 192 -3.08 26.32 -25.62
CA GLU A 192 -4.10 26.63 -24.61
C GLU A 192 -5.34 25.75 -24.79
N LYS A 193 -5.84 25.58 -26.03
CA LYS A 193 -6.96 24.68 -26.35
C LYS A 193 -6.65 23.21 -26.08
N LEU A 194 -5.38 22.81 -26.20
CA LEU A 194 -4.92 21.44 -25.99
C LEU A 194 -4.59 21.12 -24.53
N SER A 195 -4.25 22.11 -23.71
CA SER A 195 -3.77 21.95 -22.32
C SER A 195 -4.60 20.95 -21.52
N ASN A 196 -5.91 21.18 -21.43
CA ASN A 196 -6.85 20.31 -20.73
C ASN A 196 -6.88 18.87 -21.27
N LYS A 197 -6.72 18.68 -22.59
CA LYS A 197 -6.69 17.34 -23.20
C LYS A 197 -5.35 16.65 -22.94
N ILE A 198 -4.25 17.39 -23.01
CA ILE A 198 -2.89 16.92 -22.72
C ILE A 198 -2.82 16.46 -21.27
N GLU A 199 -3.25 17.29 -20.33
CA GLU A 199 -3.25 16.97 -18.89
C GLU A 199 -4.12 15.75 -18.58
N LYS A 200 -5.33 15.67 -19.15
CA LYS A 200 -6.19 14.48 -19.02
C LYS A 200 -5.51 13.24 -19.63
N GLY A 201 -4.83 13.40 -20.76
CA GLY A 201 -4.03 12.36 -21.41
C GLY A 201 -2.93 11.86 -20.47
N ILE A 202 -2.12 12.76 -19.93
CA ILE A 202 -1.03 12.43 -18.99
C ILE A 202 -1.59 11.77 -17.74
N LYS A 203 -2.66 12.29 -17.14
CA LYS A 203 -3.31 11.68 -15.97
C LYS A 203 -3.79 10.26 -16.27
N PHE A 204 -4.31 10.02 -17.47
CA PHE A 204 -4.67 8.68 -17.94
C PHE A 204 -3.44 7.78 -18.05
N LEU A 205 -2.34 8.25 -18.67
CA LEU A 205 -1.10 7.50 -18.81
C LEU A 205 -0.54 7.11 -17.42
N LYS A 206 -0.47 8.06 -16.49
CA LYS A 206 -0.05 7.84 -15.10
C LYS A 206 -0.92 6.81 -14.37
N LYS A 207 -2.24 6.84 -14.57
CA LYS A 207 -3.16 5.87 -13.95
C LYS A 207 -3.06 4.47 -14.55
N LYS A 208 -2.74 4.39 -15.85
CA LYS A 208 -2.59 3.12 -16.58
C LYS A 208 -1.20 2.54 -16.48
N ALA A 209 -0.23 3.32 -16.00
CA ALA A 209 1.12 2.90 -15.69
C ALA A 209 1.09 1.65 -14.83
N LYS A 210 1.53 0.55 -15.42
CA LYS A 210 1.78 -0.69 -14.74
C LYS A 210 3.20 -1.08 -15.05
N THR A 211 3.85 -1.66 -14.06
CA THR A 211 5.16 -2.28 -14.25
C THR A 211 4.98 -3.76 -13.94
N ILE A 212 5.57 -4.60 -14.78
CA ILE A 212 5.72 -6.01 -14.46
C ILE A 212 7.02 -6.12 -13.68
N LEU A 213 6.91 -6.74 -12.50
CA LEU A 213 8.06 -7.10 -11.69
C LEU A 213 8.30 -8.59 -11.87
N GLU A 214 9.53 -8.95 -12.18
CA GLU A 214 10.01 -10.33 -12.14
C GLU A 214 10.79 -10.54 -10.86
N ILE A 215 10.54 -11.66 -10.21
CA ILE A 215 11.29 -12.06 -9.04
C ILE A 215 12.57 -12.71 -9.56
N PRO A 216 13.76 -12.25 -9.15
CA PRO A 216 15.01 -12.87 -9.57
C PRO A 216 15.02 -14.36 -9.18
N GLU A 217 15.35 -15.24 -10.13
CA GLU A 217 15.32 -16.69 -9.91
C GLU A 217 16.46 -17.19 -9.01
N ASN A 218 17.54 -16.40 -8.89
CA ASN A 218 18.69 -16.68 -8.05
C ASN A 218 18.81 -15.61 -6.95
N ASN A 219 19.57 -15.88 -5.89
CA ASN A 219 19.97 -14.88 -4.88
C ASN A 219 20.85 -13.74 -5.47
N ASP A 220 20.86 -13.57 -6.78
CA ASP A 220 21.33 -12.38 -7.48
C ASP A 220 20.34 -11.24 -7.23
N PHE A 221 20.43 -10.68 -6.03
CA PHE A 221 19.96 -9.33 -5.75
C PHE A 221 20.93 -8.34 -6.41
N GLU A 222 21.04 -8.44 -7.73
CA GLU A 222 21.81 -7.50 -8.52
C GLU A 222 21.22 -6.08 -8.39
N ASP A 223 22.03 -5.14 -8.84
CA ASP A 223 21.91 -3.69 -8.76
C ASP A 223 20.62 -3.06 -9.34
N GLU A 224 19.68 -3.86 -9.82
CA GLU A 224 18.50 -3.45 -10.60
C GLU A 224 17.14 -3.76 -9.94
N THR A 225 17.13 -4.28 -8.70
CA THR A 225 15.90 -4.39 -7.90
C THR A 225 15.38 -3.01 -7.47
N LEU A 226 14.11 -2.91 -7.10
CA LEU A 226 13.59 -1.66 -6.52
C LEU A 226 14.34 -1.28 -5.23
N LEU A 227 14.66 -2.25 -4.38
CA LEU A 227 15.40 -2.01 -3.14
C LEU A 227 16.82 -1.49 -3.38
N SER A 228 17.56 -2.08 -4.33
CA SER A 228 18.90 -1.60 -4.68
C SER A 228 18.86 -0.19 -5.26
N ASN A 229 17.85 0.13 -6.07
CA ASN A 229 17.64 1.48 -6.60
C ASN A 229 17.32 2.49 -5.49
N PHE A 230 16.50 2.13 -4.50
CA PHE A 230 16.28 2.96 -3.32
C PHE A 230 17.57 3.22 -2.55
N TYR A 231 18.36 2.16 -2.31
CA TYR A 231 19.64 2.28 -1.61
C TYR A 231 20.60 3.22 -2.34
N LYS A 232 20.76 3.04 -3.66
CA LYS A 232 21.59 3.92 -4.52
C LYS A 232 21.13 5.38 -4.48
N SER A 233 19.82 5.62 -4.51
CA SER A 233 19.27 6.98 -4.43
C SER A 233 19.59 7.64 -3.09
N ILE A 234 19.41 6.92 -1.98
CA ILE A 234 19.71 7.44 -0.63
C ILE A 234 21.22 7.68 -0.47
N ASP A 235 22.06 6.74 -0.92
CA ASP A 235 23.52 6.86 -0.87
C ASP A 235 24.01 8.07 -1.70
N SER A 236 23.44 8.29 -2.88
CA SER A 236 23.72 9.48 -3.69
C SER A 236 23.29 10.78 -3.00
N GLU A 237 22.14 10.79 -2.33
CA GLU A 237 21.70 11.97 -1.57
C GLU A 237 22.62 12.24 -0.38
N LEU A 238 22.99 11.21 0.38
CA LEU A 238 23.91 11.35 1.52
C LEU A 238 25.26 11.93 1.10
N LYS A 239 25.83 11.46 -0.02
CA LYS A 239 27.07 12.02 -0.58
C LYS A 239 26.94 13.51 -0.94
N ASN A 240 25.81 13.93 -1.49
CA ASN A 240 25.55 15.34 -1.81
C ASN A 240 25.39 16.22 -0.56
N TYR A 241 25.18 15.66 0.63
CA TYR A 241 25.13 16.40 1.90
C TYR A 241 26.49 16.52 2.59
N GLU A 242 27.47 15.71 2.20
CA GLU A 242 28.83 15.73 2.77
C GLU A 242 29.79 16.65 1.98
N GLU A 243 29.36 17.17 0.82
CA GLU A 243 30.04 18.21 0.01
C GLU A 243 29.48 19.63 0.29
#